data_AF-A0A3N7GZ95-F1
#
_entry.id   AF-A0A3N7GZ95-F1
#
_cell.length_a   1.000
_cell.length_b   1.000
_cell.length_c   1.000
_cell.angle_alpha   90.00
_cell.angle_beta   90.00
_cell.angle_gamma   90.00
#
_symmetry.space_group_name_H-M   'P 1'
#
loop_
_entity.id
_entity.type
_entity.pdbx_description
1 polymer ?
#
loop_
_entity_poly.entity_id
_entity_poly.type
_entity_poly.pdbx_seq_one_letter_code
_entity_poly.pdbx_strand_id
1 'polypeptide(L)'
;TLSTEAGFNNHVKGLYVSVDESAMSGIGGIVTFQGVSGTTGIELTYRQPNGKEGDDAGIDTVRTFLPTTVTASDGYNTTTYRRLTSSIRRTYTADVQAQLENPEGNFEKLYLQAPAGLRTRLRIPYIDKLKGRNIAVNKAELVLYLDEAEGVEWDIPAPRLTLYREDIAGQRQPVPDGDSRTNGTNFVGDGRSIFYRSGGNWRAFGGAIDRDKRRYVFHLTSYIQDLLLGKINSNEFFIAPAALSDDRTVPYYPVLNTGSRAILRNGEAVGAKMQLNIYYTQVGD
;
A
#
# COMPACT_ATOMS: atom_id res chain seq x y z
N THR A 1 -4.92 -16.23 36.45
CA THR A 1 -3.81 -15.67 35.64
C THR A 1 -4.25 -15.20 34.27
N LEU A 2 -5.12 -15.92 33.56
CA LEU A 2 -5.67 -15.51 32.24
C LEU A 2 -7.03 -14.78 32.33
N SER A 3 -7.56 -14.60 33.53
CA SER A 3 -8.89 -14.02 33.81
C SER A 3 -8.95 -12.48 33.74
N THR A 4 -7.82 -11.82 33.51
CA THR A 4 -7.73 -10.36 33.35
C THR A 4 -7.01 -10.02 32.04
N GLU A 5 -7.31 -8.87 31.44
CA GLU A 5 -6.65 -8.40 30.21
C GLU A 5 -5.11 -8.31 30.38
N ALA A 6 -4.65 -7.75 31.51
CA ALA A 6 -3.22 -7.66 31.83
C ALA A 6 -2.58 -9.05 31.98
N GLY A 7 -3.27 -9.98 32.65
CA GLY A 7 -2.79 -11.35 32.83
C GLY A 7 -2.72 -12.13 31.51
N PHE A 8 -3.71 -11.94 30.64
CA PHE A 8 -3.73 -12.49 29.29
C PHE A 8 -2.62 -11.93 28.41
N ASN A 9 -2.48 -10.61 28.30
CA ASN A 9 -1.46 -9.95 27.45
C ASN A 9 -0.02 -10.30 27.88
N ASN A 10 0.18 -10.65 29.16
CA ASN A 10 1.46 -11.15 29.65
C ASN A 10 1.80 -12.54 29.12
N HIS A 11 0.81 -13.41 28.91
CA HIS A 11 1.02 -14.82 28.53
C HIS A 11 0.73 -15.12 27.05
N VAL A 12 -0.20 -14.40 26.43
CA VAL A 12 -0.59 -14.58 25.03
C VAL A 12 -0.12 -13.37 24.23
N LYS A 13 0.81 -13.62 23.30
CA LYS A 13 1.42 -12.56 22.46
C LYS A 13 0.72 -12.35 21.12
N GLY A 14 -0.33 -13.13 20.87
CA GLY A 14 -1.14 -13.07 19.65
C GLY A 14 -1.38 -14.45 19.05
N LEU A 15 -2.06 -14.46 17.91
CA LEU A 15 -2.23 -15.64 17.08
C LEU A 15 -1.28 -15.55 15.89
N TYR A 16 -0.61 -16.64 15.57
CA TYR A 16 0.23 -16.76 14.39
C TYR A 16 -0.47 -17.64 13.37
N VAL A 17 -0.63 -17.12 12.15
CA VAL A 17 -1.18 -17.86 11.01
C VAL A 17 -0.08 -17.98 9.97
N SER A 18 0.20 -19.22 9.55
CA SER A 18 1.11 -19.54 8.47
C SER A 18 0.45 -20.52 7.51
N VAL A 19 0.96 -20.56 6.29
CA VAL A 19 0.59 -21.59 5.32
C VAL A 19 1.55 -22.78 5.50
N ASP A 20 1.03 -23.99 5.36
CA ASP A 20 1.87 -25.18 5.19
C ASP A 20 2.46 -25.16 3.78
N GLU A 21 3.71 -24.69 3.67
CA GLU A 21 4.43 -24.56 2.39
C GLU A 21 4.57 -25.91 1.67
N SER A 22 4.58 -27.04 2.40
CA SER A 22 4.70 -28.38 1.80
C SER A 22 3.40 -28.87 1.14
N ALA A 23 2.26 -28.33 1.58
CA ALA A 23 0.95 -28.64 1.05
C ALA A 23 0.49 -27.65 -0.04
N MET A 24 1.27 -26.58 -0.29
CA MET A 24 0.93 -25.60 -1.32
C MET A 24 1.15 -26.15 -2.72
N SER A 25 0.12 -26.04 -3.56
CA SER A 25 0.23 -26.20 -5.01
C SER A 25 -0.22 -24.92 -5.71
N GLY A 26 0.44 -24.54 -6.81
CA GLY A 26 0.13 -23.35 -7.58
C GLY A 26 0.62 -22.02 -6.98
N ILE A 27 -0.02 -20.92 -7.38
CA ILE A 27 0.43 -19.53 -7.11
C ILE A 27 0.09 -18.99 -5.71
N GLY A 28 -0.62 -19.78 -4.90
CA GLY A 28 -1.07 -19.39 -3.55
C GLY A 28 -2.07 -18.21 -3.54
N GLY A 29 -2.25 -17.62 -2.36
CA GLY A 29 -3.12 -16.45 -2.16
C GLY A 29 -2.58 -15.52 -1.08
N ILE A 30 -3.00 -14.25 -1.13
CA ILE A 30 -2.69 -13.27 -0.08
C ILE A 30 -3.94 -13.11 0.78
N VAL A 31 -3.83 -13.48 2.07
CA VAL A 31 -4.91 -13.35 3.05
C VAL A 31 -4.65 -12.15 3.94
N THR A 32 -5.69 -11.37 4.20
CA THR A 32 -5.68 -10.32 5.23
C THR A 32 -6.85 -10.49 6.17
N PHE A 33 -6.61 -10.24 7.46
CA PHE A 33 -7.64 -10.24 8.47
C PHE A 33 -8.08 -8.81 8.77
N GLN A 34 -9.39 -8.59 8.73
CA GLN A 34 -9.99 -7.31 9.05
C GLN A 34 -10.81 -7.47 10.33
N GLY A 35 -10.45 -6.72 11.36
CA GLY A 35 -11.11 -6.77 12.66
C GLY A 35 -12.16 -5.70 12.81
N VAL A 36 -13.27 -6.02 13.48
CA VAL A 36 -14.30 -5.07 13.90
C VAL A 36 -14.12 -4.82 15.40
N SER A 37 -13.99 -3.55 15.78
CA SER A 37 -13.83 -3.15 17.18
C SER A 37 -14.93 -3.73 18.07
N GLY A 38 -14.56 -4.33 19.20
CA GLY A 38 -15.49 -4.93 20.16
C GLY A 38 -16.18 -6.22 19.70
N THR A 39 -15.95 -6.66 18.46
CA THR A 39 -16.49 -7.93 17.91
C THR A 39 -15.37 -8.93 17.64
N THR A 40 -14.22 -8.46 17.15
CA THR A 40 -13.04 -9.29 16.95
C THR A 40 -12.26 -9.41 18.24
N GLY A 41 -11.95 -10.64 18.63
CA GLY A 41 -11.25 -10.95 19.87
C GLY A 41 -11.08 -12.44 20.03
N ILE A 42 -10.46 -12.83 21.14
CA ILE A 42 -10.35 -14.23 21.54
C ILE A 42 -11.37 -14.47 22.64
N GLU A 43 -12.22 -15.47 22.44
CA GLU A 43 -13.11 -15.95 23.47
C GLU A 43 -12.49 -17.18 24.15
N LEU A 44 -12.24 -17.07 25.45
CA LEU A 44 -11.79 -18.17 26.27
C LEU A 44 -12.97 -18.72 27.06
N THR A 45 -13.22 -20.02 26.91
CA THR A 45 -14.15 -20.77 27.76
C THR A 45 -13.34 -21.76 28.59
N TYR A 46 -13.36 -21.61 29.91
CA TYR A 46 -12.58 -22.44 30.82
C TYR A 46 -13.36 -22.75 32.10
N ARG A 47 -12.93 -23.81 32.79
CA ARG A 47 -13.50 -24.24 34.08
C ARG A 47 -12.65 -23.74 35.22
N GLN A 48 -13.26 -23.13 36.24
CA GLN A 48 -12.56 -22.71 37.45
C GLN A 48 -13.40 -22.97 38.72
N PRO A 49 -12.76 -23.18 39.88
CA PRO A 49 -13.49 -23.26 41.15
C PRO A 49 -14.35 -22.02 41.37
N ASN A 50 -15.58 -22.22 41.82
CA ASN A 50 -16.55 -21.14 42.04
C ASN A 50 -16.25 -20.29 43.30
N GLY A 51 -15.16 -20.60 44.02
CA GLY A 51 -14.70 -19.86 45.20
C GLY A 51 -15.55 -20.08 46.45
N LYS A 52 -16.49 -21.03 46.43
CA LYS A 52 -17.33 -21.39 47.57
C LYS A 52 -16.73 -22.60 48.31
N GLU A 53 -17.04 -22.70 49.60
CA GLU A 53 -16.64 -23.82 50.46
C GLU A 53 -17.86 -24.65 50.90
N GLY A 54 -17.63 -25.86 51.40
CA GLY A 54 -18.70 -26.76 51.86
C GLY A 54 -19.49 -27.41 50.72
N ASP A 55 -20.77 -27.69 50.94
CA ASP A 55 -21.66 -28.36 49.98
C ASP A 55 -21.87 -27.55 48.67
N ASP A 56 -21.54 -26.26 48.69
CA ASP A 56 -21.60 -25.35 47.54
C ASP A 56 -20.29 -25.29 46.72
N ALA A 57 -19.24 -26.00 47.16
CA ALA A 57 -17.97 -26.05 46.46
C ALA A 57 -18.14 -26.75 45.10
N GLY A 58 -17.86 -26.03 44.02
CA GLY A 58 -18.12 -26.50 42.66
C GLY A 58 -17.15 -25.93 41.62
N ILE A 59 -17.29 -26.44 40.40
CA ILE A 59 -16.55 -25.96 39.23
C ILE A 59 -17.53 -25.25 38.31
N ASP A 60 -17.30 -23.95 38.09
CA ASP A 60 -18.09 -23.16 37.15
C ASP A 60 -17.42 -23.10 35.78
N THR A 61 -18.24 -23.02 34.74
CA THR A 61 -17.77 -22.69 33.39
C THR A 61 -17.83 -21.18 33.23
N VAL A 62 -16.67 -20.58 33.00
CA VAL A 62 -16.53 -19.13 32.83
C VAL A 62 -16.14 -18.83 31.39
N ARG A 63 -16.76 -17.79 30.85
CA ARG A 63 -16.45 -17.24 29.54
C ARG A 63 -15.82 -15.86 29.72
N THR A 64 -14.69 -15.62 29.09
CA THR A 64 -14.03 -14.32 29.03
C THR A 64 -13.78 -13.96 27.58
N PHE A 65 -14.37 -12.85 27.13
CA PHE A 65 -14.06 -12.29 25.82
C PHE A 65 -12.96 -11.25 25.95
N LEU A 66 -11.91 -11.42 25.16
CA LEU A 66 -10.75 -10.55 25.12
C LEU A 66 -10.75 -9.84 23.78
N PRO A 67 -11.36 -8.64 23.68
CA PRO A 67 -11.40 -7.91 22.43
C PRO A 67 -9.98 -7.55 21.99
N THR A 68 -9.77 -7.40 20.69
CA THR A 68 -8.56 -6.73 20.22
C THR A 68 -8.65 -5.25 20.59
N THR A 69 -8.03 -4.85 21.71
CA THR A 69 -7.96 -3.45 22.15
C THR A 69 -7.02 -2.69 21.23
N VAL A 70 -7.53 -1.67 20.53
CA VAL A 70 -6.70 -0.78 19.70
C VAL A 70 -7.03 0.67 20.05
N THR A 71 -6.02 1.44 20.45
CA THR A 71 -6.14 2.87 20.79
C THR A 71 -6.65 3.67 19.59
N ALA A 72 -7.49 4.68 19.82
CA ALA A 72 -8.33 5.45 18.88
C ALA A 72 -7.63 6.10 17.66
N SER A 73 -6.33 5.94 17.45
CA SER A 73 -5.55 6.69 16.46
C SER A 73 -5.53 6.13 15.03
N ASP A 74 -6.17 4.99 14.75
CA ASP A 74 -6.11 4.33 13.42
C ASP A 74 -7.47 4.25 12.68
N GLY A 75 -8.47 5.04 13.09
CA GLY A 75 -9.81 5.01 12.50
C GLY A 75 -10.00 6.00 11.35
N TYR A 76 -10.29 5.50 10.14
CA TYR A 76 -10.89 6.27 9.05
C TYR A 76 -12.34 5.78 8.87
N ASN A 77 -13.32 6.56 9.36
CA ASN A 77 -14.79 6.35 9.38
C ASN A 77 -15.41 5.45 10.49
N THR A 78 -16.70 5.69 10.75
CA THR A 78 -17.63 5.28 11.84
C THR A 78 -17.88 3.78 12.02
N THR A 79 -17.27 2.93 11.20
CA THR A 79 -17.09 1.51 11.49
C THR A 79 -15.59 1.27 11.52
N THR A 80 -14.99 1.28 12.71
CA THR A 80 -13.53 1.21 12.82
C THR A 80 -13.09 -0.22 12.54
N TYR A 81 -12.76 -0.49 11.28
CA TYR A 81 -12.02 -1.69 10.90
C TYR A 81 -10.55 -1.48 11.26
N ARG A 82 -10.00 -2.33 12.12
CA ARG A 82 -8.71 -2.05 12.80
C ARG A 82 -7.64 -3.07 12.44
N ARG A 83 -6.39 -2.63 12.52
CA ARG A 83 -5.20 -3.45 12.25
C ARG A 83 -5.15 -4.62 13.24
N LEU A 84 -5.25 -5.84 12.73
CA LEU A 84 -5.08 -7.08 13.50
C LEU A 84 -3.66 -7.65 13.38
N THR A 85 -2.83 -7.04 12.54
CA THR A 85 -1.52 -7.58 12.18
C THR A 85 -0.42 -6.81 12.90
N SER A 86 0.27 -7.49 13.81
CA SER A 86 1.44 -6.95 14.53
C SER A 86 2.75 -7.20 13.78
N SER A 87 2.83 -8.26 12.98
CA SER A 87 4.01 -8.62 12.19
C SER A 87 3.62 -9.38 10.93
N ILE A 88 4.43 -9.25 9.88
CA ILE A 88 4.27 -9.98 8.62
C ILE A 88 5.63 -10.53 8.24
N ARG A 89 5.72 -11.85 8.08
CA ARG A 89 6.92 -12.53 7.57
C ARG A 89 6.65 -13.04 6.17
N ARG A 90 7.63 -12.91 5.28
CA ARG A 90 7.58 -13.40 3.90
C ARG A 90 8.81 -14.19 3.57
N THR A 91 8.61 -15.23 2.78
CA THR A 91 9.66 -15.93 2.05
C THR A 91 9.50 -15.51 0.59
N TYR A 92 10.50 -14.83 0.03
CA TYR A 92 10.47 -14.37 -1.35
C TYR A 92 11.14 -15.38 -2.29
N THR A 93 10.65 -15.44 -3.53
CA THR A 93 11.27 -16.22 -4.61
C THR A 93 12.66 -15.68 -4.97
N ALA A 94 13.46 -16.49 -5.66
CA ALA A 94 14.81 -16.09 -6.09
C ALA A 94 14.80 -14.80 -6.92
N ASP A 95 13.84 -14.61 -7.83
CA ASP A 95 13.72 -13.40 -8.65
C ASP A 95 13.50 -12.13 -7.82
N VAL A 96 12.66 -12.22 -6.79
CA VAL A 96 12.43 -11.09 -5.88
C VAL A 96 13.65 -10.83 -5.02
N GLN A 97 14.31 -11.88 -4.50
CA GLN A 97 15.53 -11.74 -3.71
C GLN A 97 16.65 -11.07 -4.52
N ALA A 98 16.83 -11.45 -5.79
CA ALA A 98 17.81 -10.83 -6.67
C ALA A 98 17.59 -9.31 -6.84
N GLN A 99 16.33 -8.84 -6.87
CA GLN A 99 16.00 -7.41 -6.91
C GLN A 99 16.24 -6.71 -5.58
N LEU A 100 15.97 -7.38 -4.46
CA LEU A 100 16.22 -6.84 -3.13
C LEU A 100 17.73 -6.71 -2.84
N GLU A 101 18.53 -7.65 -3.33
CA GLU A 101 19.99 -7.63 -3.24
C GLU A 101 20.63 -6.62 -4.21
N ASN A 102 19.96 -6.29 -5.32
CA ASN A 102 20.40 -5.31 -6.29
C ASN A 102 19.33 -4.23 -6.59
N PRO A 103 19.06 -3.32 -5.64
CA PRO A 103 17.96 -2.36 -5.73
C PRO A 103 18.18 -1.22 -6.75
N GLU A 104 19.38 -1.10 -7.33
CA GLU A 104 19.70 -0.15 -8.42
C GLU A 104 19.64 -0.82 -9.81
N GLY A 105 19.38 -2.13 -9.86
CA GLY A 105 19.33 -2.90 -11.11
C GLY A 105 18.14 -2.54 -12.00
N ASN A 106 18.28 -2.84 -13.29
CA ASN A 106 17.18 -2.78 -14.26
C ASN A 106 16.68 -4.19 -14.54
N PHE A 107 15.37 -4.40 -14.37
CA PHE A 107 14.73 -5.71 -14.47
C PHE A 107 13.53 -5.63 -15.41
N GLU A 108 13.29 -6.71 -16.16
CA GLU A 108 12.15 -6.81 -17.07
C GLU A 108 10.81 -6.99 -16.34
N LYS A 109 10.85 -7.50 -15.11
CA LYS A 109 9.70 -7.67 -14.22
C LYS A 109 9.95 -6.95 -12.92
N LEU A 110 8.94 -6.27 -12.38
CA LEU A 110 9.04 -5.58 -11.09
C LEU A 110 7.89 -6.02 -10.19
N TYR A 111 8.20 -6.29 -8.93
CA TYR A 111 7.27 -6.93 -8.00
C TYR A 111 6.75 -5.97 -6.94
N LEU A 112 5.44 -5.96 -6.75
CA LEU A 112 4.73 -5.14 -5.78
C LEU A 112 3.83 -6.03 -4.91
N GLN A 113 3.84 -5.83 -3.59
CA GLN A 113 3.04 -6.65 -2.68
C GLN A 113 2.66 -5.92 -1.38
N ALA A 114 1.38 -5.98 -1.03
CA ALA A 114 0.83 -5.58 0.26
C ALA A 114 0.31 -6.83 1.02
N PRO A 115 0.16 -6.77 2.36
CA PRO A 115 0.43 -5.63 3.25
C PRO A 115 1.91 -5.45 3.64
N ALA A 116 2.39 -4.22 3.84
CA ALA A 116 3.77 -3.88 4.27
C ALA A 116 4.91 -4.52 3.46
N GLY A 117 4.63 -5.01 2.25
CA GLY A 117 5.56 -5.82 1.49
C GLY A 117 6.37 -5.00 0.49
N LEU A 118 6.53 -5.57 -0.71
CA LEU A 118 7.38 -5.04 -1.76
C LEU A 118 6.83 -3.73 -2.34
N ARG A 119 7.75 -2.78 -2.52
CA ARG A 119 7.56 -1.55 -3.28
C ARG A 119 8.63 -1.49 -4.35
N THR A 120 8.30 -0.89 -5.50
CA THR A 120 9.26 -0.69 -6.58
C THR A 120 9.70 0.76 -6.58
N ARG A 121 11.00 0.99 -6.65
CA ARG A 121 11.59 2.29 -6.93
C ARG A 121 11.78 2.43 -8.44
N LEU A 122 11.33 3.54 -9.00
CA LEU A 122 11.49 3.88 -10.41
C LEU A 122 12.29 5.18 -10.52
N ARG A 123 13.14 5.27 -11.54
CA ARG A 123 13.91 6.46 -11.89
C ARG A 123 13.56 6.88 -13.31
N ILE A 124 13.30 8.17 -13.54
CA ILE A 124 13.08 8.70 -14.89
C ILE A 124 14.43 8.94 -15.55
N PRO A 125 14.84 8.13 -16.54
CA PRO A 125 16.13 8.33 -17.19
C PRO A 125 16.10 9.59 -18.06
N TYR A 126 17.25 10.25 -18.18
CA TYR A 126 17.48 11.36 -19.11
C TYR A 126 16.60 12.61 -18.94
N ILE A 127 15.81 12.73 -17.87
CA ILE A 127 14.97 13.92 -17.63
C ILE A 127 15.81 15.20 -17.51
N ASP A 128 17.06 15.08 -17.03
CA ASP A 128 17.99 16.20 -16.93
C ASP A 128 18.36 16.81 -18.28
N LYS A 129 18.24 16.06 -19.39
CA LYS A 129 18.46 16.61 -20.74
C LYS A 129 17.42 17.64 -21.14
N LEU A 130 16.30 17.71 -20.42
CA LEU A 130 15.25 18.70 -20.63
C LEU A 130 15.38 19.90 -19.67
N LYS A 131 16.25 19.84 -18.65
CA LYS A 131 16.50 20.97 -17.75
C LYS A 131 17.16 22.13 -18.50
N GLY A 132 16.84 23.35 -18.10
CA GLY A 132 17.35 24.58 -18.73
C GLY A 132 16.69 24.94 -20.06
N ARG A 133 15.88 24.05 -20.66
CA ARG A 133 15.03 24.41 -21.81
C ARG A 133 13.81 25.18 -21.31
N ASN A 134 13.37 26.19 -22.07
CA ASN A 134 12.15 26.92 -21.74
C ASN A 134 10.91 26.09 -22.12
N ILE A 135 10.54 25.14 -21.26
CA ILE A 135 9.47 24.18 -21.50
C ILE A 135 8.36 24.33 -20.47
N ALA A 136 7.12 24.47 -20.97
CA ALA A 136 5.91 24.34 -20.19
C ALA A 136 5.30 22.93 -20.39
N VAL A 137 5.19 22.16 -19.32
CA VAL A 137 4.61 20.81 -19.34
C VAL A 137 3.09 20.93 -19.30
N ASN A 138 2.43 20.56 -20.40
CA ASN A 138 0.97 20.59 -20.50
C ASN A 138 0.34 19.35 -19.87
N LYS A 139 0.97 18.20 -20.07
CA LYS A 139 0.52 16.91 -19.56
C LYS A 139 1.69 15.94 -19.43
N ALA A 140 1.76 15.20 -18.33
CA ALA A 140 2.65 14.05 -18.23
C ALA A 140 1.90 12.82 -17.69
N GLU A 141 2.09 11.67 -18.33
CA GLU A 141 1.46 10.40 -17.95
C GLU A 141 2.50 9.30 -17.82
N LEU A 142 2.58 8.69 -16.64
CA LEU A 142 3.31 7.45 -16.41
C LEU A 142 2.37 6.28 -16.65
N VAL A 143 2.74 5.38 -17.56
CA VAL A 143 2.00 4.17 -17.92
C VAL A 143 2.81 2.95 -17.51
N LEU A 144 2.22 2.10 -16.66
CA LEU A 144 2.83 0.89 -16.13
C LEU A 144 2.03 -0.31 -16.61
N TYR A 145 2.67 -1.21 -17.37
CA TYR A 145 2.00 -2.39 -17.91
C TYR A 145 2.13 -3.58 -16.95
N LEU A 146 1.09 -4.41 -16.91
CA LEU A 146 1.07 -5.63 -16.12
C LEU A 146 1.77 -6.78 -16.86
N ASP A 147 2.45 -7.62 -16.11
CA ASP A 147 3.01 -8.90 -16.56
C ASP A 147 2.13 -10.04 -16.02
N GLU A 148 0.99 -10.32 -16.67
CA GLU A 148 0.20 -11.51 -16.32
C GLU A 148 0.20 -12.49 -17.50
N ALA A 149 0.23 -13.78 -17.18
CA ALA A 149 -0.18 -14.82 -18.11
C ALA A 149 -1.71 -14.82 -18.21
N GLU A 150 -2.27 -14.96 -19.41
CA GLU A 150 -3.71 -15.14 -19.57
C GLU A 150 -4.21 -16.37 -18.79
N GLY A 151 -5.41 -16.28 -18.20
CA GLY A 151 -6.21 -17.46 -17.84
C GLY A 151 -6.10 -18.01 -16.42
N VAL A 152 -5.52 -17.30 -15.44
CA VAL A 152 -5.50 -17.76 -14.03
C VAL A 152 -6.53 -16.99 -13.19
N GLU A 153 -7.60 -17.66 -12.79
CA GLU A 153 -8.77 -17.11 -12.07
C GLU A 153 -8.42 -16.38 -10.75
N TRP A 154 -7.23 -16.62 -10.21
CA TRP A 154 -6.77 -16.07 -8.92
C TRP A 154 -5.56 -15.13 -9.03
N ASP A 155 -5.08 -14.82 -10.24
CA ASP A 155 -4.01 -13.84 -10.43
C ASP A 155 -4.60 -12.44 -10.65
N ILE A 156 -5.29 -11.94 -9.62
CA ILE A 156 -5.92 -10.63 -9.66
C ILE A 156 -4.87 -9.58 -9.28
N PRO A 157 -4.48 -8.69 -10.21
CA PRO A 157 -3.55 -7.61 -9.91
C PRO A 157 -4.16 -6.63 -8.92
N ALA A 158 -3.30 -5.87 -8.23
CA ALA A 158 -3.72 -4.88 -7.28
C ALA A 158 -4.70 -3.90 -7.95
N PRO A 159 -5.91 -3.72 -7.43
CA PRO A 159 -6.90 -2.87 -8.10
C PRO A 159 -6.47 -1.40 -8.13
N ARG A 160 -5.53 -1.04 -7.25
CA ARG A 160 -4.92 0.28 -7.21
C ARG A 160 -3.46 0.22 -6.78
N LEU A 161 -2.65 1.04 -7.44
CA LEU A 161 -1.32 1.43 -7.01
C LEU A 161 -1.31 2.89 -6.54
N THR A 162 -0.33 3.23 -5.71
CA THR A 162 0.01 4.61 -5.37
C THR A 162 1.42 4.94 -5.83
N LEU A 163 1.73 6.25 -5.87
CA LEU A 163 3.01 6.82 -6.24
C LEU A 163 3.39 7.92 -5.25
N TYR A 164 4.62 7.86 -4.73
CA TYR A 164 5.15 8.84 -3.79
C TYR A 164 6.66 8.99 -3.92
N ARG A 165 7.23 10.02 -3.30
CA ARG A 165 8.68 10.23 -3.20
C ARG A 165 9.13 10.12 -1.75
N GLU A 166 10.43 10.05 -1.52
CA GLU A 166 11.00 10.24 -0.20
C GLU A 166 11.64 11.64 -0.10
N ASP A 167 11.62 12.25 1.08
CA ASP A 167 12.44 13.42 1.38
C ASP A 167 13.86 13.02 1.79
N ILE A 168 14.69 14.01 2.12
CA ILE A 168 16.09 13.79 2.52
C ILE A 168 16.24 12.95 3.80
N ALA A 169 15.18 12.82 4.61
CA ALA A 169 15.16 12.01 5.82
C ALA A 169 14.55 10.61 5.56
N GLY A 170 14.28 10.26 4.30
CA GLY A 170 13.65 8.99 3.93
C GLY A 170 12.16 8.92 4.25
N GLN A 171 11.52 10.05 4.59
CA GLN A 171 10.09 10.04 4.90
C GLN A 171 9.27 10.13 3.61
N ARG A 172 8.16 9.38 3.57
CA ARG A 172 7.25 9.38 2.42
C ARG A 172 6.57 10.74 2.28
N GLN A 173 6.69 11.32 1.10
CA GLN A 173 6.02 12.55 0.71
C GLN A 173 5.21 12.31 -0.57
N PRO A 174 4.04 12.93 -0.72
CA PRO A 174 3.34 12.89 -1.99
C PRO A 174 4.15 13.58 -3.09
N VAL A 175 3.92 13.17 -4.33
CA VAL A 175 4.28 14.01 -5.49
C VAL A 175 3.27 15.15 -5.62
N PRO A 176 3.65 16.32 -6.19
CA PRO A 176 2.76 17.47 -6.32
C PRO A 176 1.38 17.14 -6.91
N ASP A 177 1.32 16.31 -7.95
CA ASP A 177 0.07 15.92 -8.61
C ASP A 177 -0.87 15.09 -7.71
N GLY A 178 -0.30 14.34 -6.77
CA GLY A 178 -0.99 13.48 -5.82
C GLY A 178 -1.05 14.04 -4.40
N ASP A 179 -0.66 15.30 -4.18
CA ASP A 179 -0.63 15.89 -2.83
C ASP A 179 -2.02 16.31 -2.36
N SER A 180 -2.68 15.38 -1.68
CA SER A 180 -4.02 15.56 -1.11
C SER A 180 -3.99 15.85 0.39
N ARG A 181 -2.89 16.34 0.96
CA ARG A 181 -2.76 16.51 2.42
C ARG A 181 -3.75 17.54 2.95
N THR A 182 -4.33 17.26 4.11
CA THR A 182 -5.23 18.16 4.85
C THR A 182 -4.77 18.30 6.31
N ASN A 183 -5.06 19.45 6.91
CA ASN A 183 -4.95 19.69 8.35
C ASN A 183 -6.36 20.03 8.87
N GLY A 184 -7.02 19.03 9.47
CA GLY A 184 -8.46 19.10 9.74
C GLY A 184 -9.25 19.21 8.42
N THR A 185 -10.06 20.26 8.30
CA THR A 185 -10.82 20.56 7.08
C THR A 185 -10.05 21.43 6.08
N ASN A 186 -8.86 21.92 6.45
CA ASN A 186 -8.07 22.81 5.59
C ASN A 186 -7.17 22.00 4.67
N PHE A 187 -7.22 22.29 3.37
CA PHE A 187 -6.29 21.72 2.41
C PHE A 187 -4.90 22.36 2.60
N VAL A 188 -3.86 21.53 2.74
CA VAL A 188 -2.46 21.96 2.91
C VAL A 188 -1.52 21.30 1.90
N GLY A 189 -2.07 20.57 0.93
CA GLY A 189 -1.32 19.98 -0.17
C GLY A 189 -0.95 21.00 -1.26
N ASP A 190 -0.38 20.51 -2.35
CA ASP A 190 -0.06 21.34 -3.51
C ASP A 190 -1.34 21.79 -4.24
N GLY A 191 -1.52 23.11 -4.43
CA GLY A 191 -2.68 23.67 -5.13
C GLY A 191 -2.75 23.31 -6.62
N ARG A 192 -1.69 22.74 -7.20
CA ARG A 192 -1.67 22.18 -8.56
C ARG A 192 -2.03 20.70 -8.59
N SER A 193 -2.19 20.05 -7.43
CA SER A 193 -2.58 18.65 -7.34
C SER A 193 -3.88 18.40 -8.09
N ILE A 194 -3.99 17.22 -8.69
CA ILE A 194 -5.19 16.83 -9.42
C ILE A 194 -6.33 16.60 -8.44
N PHE A 195 -6.02 16.15 -7.23
CA PHE A 195 -6.97 16.09 -6.13
C PHE A 195 -7.66 17.43 -5.89
N TYR A 196 -6.90 18.51 -5.72
CA TYR A 196 -7.45 19.85 -5.48
C TYR A 196 -8.27 20.34 -6.69
N ARG A 197 -7.71 20.20 -7.89
CA ARG A 197 -8.34 20.66 -9.15
C ARG A 197 -9.62 19.89 -9.52
N SER A 198 -9.77 18.66 -9.04
CA SER A 198 -10.95 17.81 -9.29
C SER A 198 -12.01 17.90 -8.20
N GLY A 199 -11.92 18.87 -7.28
CA GLY A 199 -12.88 19.02 -6.19
C GLY A 199 -12.77 17.92 -5.12
N GLY A 200 -11.57 17.38 -4.91
CA GLY A 200 -11.30 16.33 -3.93
C GLY A 200 -11.47 14.91 -4.46
N ASN A 201 -11.45 14.71 -5.79
CA ASN A 201 -11.49 13.37 -6.37
C ASN A 201 -10.09 12.73 -6.36
N TRP A 202 -9.77 11.98 -5.31
CA TRP A 202 -8.51 11.24 -5.17
C TRP A 202 -8.27 10.21 -6.28
N ARG A 203 -9.33 9.74 -6.96
CA ARG A 203 -9.19 8.81 -8.10
C ARG A 203 -8.63 9.51 -9.34
N ALA A 204 -8.76 10.83 -9.45
CA ALA A 204 -8.30 11.59 -10.59
C ALA A 204 -6.76 11.64 -10.72
N PHE A 205 -6.01 11.36 -9.64
CA PHE A 205 -4.54 11.20 -9.74
C PHE A 205 -4.13 9.96 -10.56
N GLY A 206 -5.01 8.97 -10.69
CA GLY A 206 -4.78 7.72 -11.39
C GLY A 206 -4.42 6.56 -10.47
N GLY A 207 -3.66 5.60 -11.00
CA GLY A 207 -3.21 4.41 -10.28
C GLY A 207 -4.26 3.31 -10.13
N ALA A 208 -5.50 3.51 -10.59
CA ALA A 208 -6.47 2.44 -10.75
C ALA A 208 -6.08 1.54 -11.93
N ILE A 209 -6.37 0.25 -11.83
CA ILE A 209 -6.15 -0.68 -12.94
C ILE A 209 -7.12 -0.40 -14.10
N ASP A 210 -6.57 -0.30 -15.31
CA ASP A 210 -7.29 -0.45 -16.57
C ASP A 210 -7.16 -1.92 -16.98
N ARG A 211 -8.22 -2.71 -16.74
CA ARG A 211 -8.21 -4.16 -16.99
C ARG A 211 -8.17 -4.49 -18.47
N ASP A 212 -8.82 -3.69 -19.30
CA ASP A 212 -8.88 -3.92 -20.75
C ASP A 212 -7.52 -3.69 -21.39
N LYS A 213 -6.78 -2.67 -20.93
CA LYS A 213 -5.44 -2.35 -21.44
C LYS A 213 -4.30 -2.86 -20.56
N ARG A 214 -4.64 -3.61 -19.51
CA ARG A 214 -3.73 -4.29 -18.57
C ARG A 214 -2.61 -3.37 -18.07
N ARG A 215 -3.00 -2.22 -17.53
CA ARG A 215 -2.06 -1.17 -17.14
C ARG A 215 -2.57 -0.27 -16.02
N TYR A 216 -1.66 0.47 -15.42
CA TYR A 216 -1.93 1.62 -14.55
C TYR A 216 -1.47 2.90 -15.22
N VAL A 217 -2.21 3.99 -15.02
CA VAL A 217 -1.83 5.32 -15.49
C VAL A 217 -1.81 6.30 -14.33
N PHE A 218 -0.71 7.04 -14.19
CA PHE A 218 -0.58 8.14 -13.25
C PHE A 218 -0.35 9.45 -13.99
N HIS A 219 -0.88 10.54 -13.45
CA HIS A 219 -0.62 11.87 -13.96
C HIS A 219 0.48 12.56 -13.14
N LEU A 220 1.53 13.02 -13.82
CA LEU A 220 2.75 13.56 -13.18
C LEU A 220 3.13 14.95 -13.71
N THR A 221 2.16 15.71 -14.23
CA THR A 221 2.40 16.98 -14.92
C THR A 221 3.19 17.96 -14.05
N SER A 222 2.75 18.17 -12.81
CA SER A 222 3.37 19.12 -11.86
C SER A 222 4.71 18.60 -11.34
N TYR A 223 4.83 17.29 -11.10
CA TYR A 223 6.06 16.63 -10.69
C TYR A 223 7.15 16.78 -11.76
N ILE A 224 6.83 16.49 -13.03
CA ILE A 224 7.77 16.69 -14.14
C ILE A 224 8.13 18.17 -14.28
N GLN A 225 7.16 19.09 -14.19
CA GLN A 225 7.46 20.52 -14.24
C GLN A 225 8.43 20.96 -13.13
N ASP A 226 8.24 20.48 -11.90
CA ASP A 226 9.10 20.81 -10.76
C ASP A 226 10.49 20.19 -10.87
N LEU A 227 10.62 19.00 -11.46
CA LEU A 227 11.91 18.40 -11.82
C LEU A 227 12.68 19.27 -12.81
N LEU A 228 12.02 19.75 -13.87
CA LEU A 228 12.65 20.58 -14.89
C LEU A 228 13.08 21.96 -14.35
N LEU A 229 12.32 22.51 -13.40
CA LEU A 229 12.62 23.77 -12.72
C LEU A 229 13.62 23.62 -11.54
N GLY A 230 14.06 22.40 -11.22
CA GLY A 230 14.97 22.16 -10.10
C GLY A 230 14.36 22.37 -8.71
N LYS A 231 13.02 22.40 -8.59
CA LYS A 231 12.32 22.45 -7.30
C LYS A 231 12.32 21.08 -6.61
N ILE A 232 12.37 20.02 -7.41
CA ILE A 232 12.58 18.66 -6.97
C ILE A 232 13.87 18.16 -7.59
N ASN A 233 14.80 17.69 -6.77
CA ASN A 233 16.13 17.27 -7.21
C ASN A 233 16.24 15.77 -7.49
N SER A 234 15.27 14.96 -7.02
CA SER A 234 15.25 13.52 -7.24
C SER A 234 14.24 13.14 -8.31
N ASN A 235 14.74 12.53 -9.39
CA ASN A 235 13.94 11.89 -10.45
C ASN A 235 13.50 10.46 -10.08
N GLU A 236 13.63 10.10 -8.81
CA GLU A 236 13.20 8.82 -8.26
C GLU A 236 11.89 8.94 -7.51
N PHE A 237 11.07 7.91 -7.62
CA PHE A 237 9.83 7.76 -6.87
C PHE A 237 9.54 6.29 -6.63
N PHE A 238 8.61 6.02 -5.74
CA PHE A 238 8.19 4.68 -5.37
C PHE A 238 6.75 4.46 -5.78
N ILE A 239 6.47 3.23 -6.19
CA ILE A 239 5.13 2.73 -6.40
C ILE A 239 4.88 1.53 -5.48
N ALA A 240 3.66 1.41 -4.99
CA ALA A 240 3.24 0.35 -4.10
C ALA A 240 1.74 0.05 -4.27
N PRO A 241 1.27 -1.15 -3.92
CA PRO A 241 -0.17 -1.39 -3.87
C PRO A 241 -0.82 -0.47 -2.84
N ALA A 242 -2.00 0.03 -3.18
CA ALA A 242 -2.81 0.91 -2.35
C ALA A 242 -4.12 0.20 -1.96
N ALA A 243 -4.62 0.47 -0.77
CA ALA A 243 -5.95 0.02 -0.37
C ALA A 243 -7.00 0.76 -1.22
N LEU A 244 -8.08 0.05 -1.57
CA LEU A 244 -9.32 0.69 -2.01
C LEU A 244 -10.11 1.14 -0.78
N SER A 245 -9.54 2.01 0.04
CA SER A 245 -10.32 2.65 1.10
C SER A 245 -11.19 3.74 0.50
N ASP A 246 -12.35 4.02 1.11
CA ASP A 246 -13.10 5.26 0.91
C ASP A 246 -12.36 6.47 1.51
N ASP A 247 -11.05 6.56 1.29
CA ASP A 247 -10.26 7.70 1.73
C ASP A 247 -10.55 8.90 0.80
N ARG A 248 -10.57 10.08 1.41
CA ARG A 248 -10.70 11.37 0.70
C ARG A 248 -9.32 11.87 0.27
N THR A 249 -8.32 11.02 0.19
CA THR A 249 -6.92 11.41 -0.01
C THR A 249 -6.22 10.38 -0.88
N VAL A 250 -5.18 10.78 -1.60
CA VAL A 250 -4.32 9.85 -2.32
C VAL A 250 -3.45 9.13 -1.28
N PRO A 251 -3.56 7.80 -1.11
CA PRO A 251 -2.83 7.09 -0.07
C PRO A 251 -1.36 6.95 -0.45
N TYR A 252 -0.41 7.42 0.36
CA TYR A 252 1.03 7.21 0.12
C TYR A 252 1.74 6.53 1.29
N TYR A 253 0.98 6.02 2.26
CA TYR A 253 1.47 5.24 3.38
C TYR A 253 1.39 3.73 3.07
N PRO A 254 2.13 2.88 3.81
CA PRO A 254 2.05 1.43 3.65
C PRO A 254 0.64 0.94 3.87
N VAL A 255 0.18 0.09 2.97
CA VAL A 255 -1.05 -0.68 3.16
C VAL A 255 -0.78 -1.79 4.15
N LEU A 256 -1.55 -1.84 5.23
CA LEU A 256 -1.43 -2.87 6.27
C LEU A 256 -2.65 -3.81 6.35
N ASN A 257 -3.74 -3.46 5.69
CA ASN A 257 -5.06 -4.07 5.84
C ASN A 257 -5.63 -4.67 4.55
N THR A 258 -4.94 -4.53 3.42
CA THR A 258 -5.37 -5.08 2.13
C THR A 258 -4.27 -5.95 1.56
N GLY A 259 -4.62 -7.20 1.23
CA GLY A 259 -3.76 -8.14 0.53
C GLY A 259 -3.88 -7.90 -0.96
N SER A 260 -2.80 -7.46 -1.60
CA SER A 260 -2.79 -7.26 -3.05
C SER A 260 -1.37 -7.32 -3.58
N ARG A 261 -1.21 -7.70 -4.86
CA ARG A 261 0.08 -7.74 -5.54
C ARG A 261 -0.05 -7.28 -6.98
N ALA A 262 1.04 -6.82 -7.57
CA ALA A 262 1.12 -6.61 -9.00
C ALA A 262 2.52 -6.99 -9.47
N ILE A 263 2.61 -7.58 -10.66
CA ILE A 263 3.86 -7.80 -11.37
C ILE A 263 3.82 -6.86 -12.56
N LEU A 264 4.77 -5.94 -12.63
CA LEU A 264 4.85 -4.97 -13.71
C LEU A 264 5.87 -5.41 -14.73
N ARG A 265 5.57 -5.15 -16.00
CA ARG A 265 6.47 -5.41 -17.12
C ARG A 265 7.26 -4.16 -17.48
N ASN A 266 8.54 -4.35 -17.74
CA ASN A 266 9.49 -3.36 -18.23
C ASN A 266 10.39 -3.98 -19.32
N GLY A 267 9.81 -4.81 -20.18
CA GLY A 267 10.53 -5.44 -21.29
C GLY A 267 10.65 -4.51 -22.50
N GLU A 268 11.59 -4.78 -23.41
CA GLU A 268 11.82 -3.97 -24.61
C GLU A 268 10.74 -4.08 -25.69
N ALA A 269 9.80 -5.03 -25.57
CA ALA A 269 8.70 -5.18 -26.51
C ALA A 269 7.71 -4.00 -26.45
N VAL A 270 7.16 -3.62 -27.61
CA VAL A 270 6.12 -2.57 -27.70
C VAL A 270 4.89 -3.00 -26.88
N GLY A 271 4.39 -2.09 -26.03
CA GLY A 271 3.29 -2.38 -25.10
C GLY A 271 3.69 -3.19 -23.85
N ALA A 272 4.98 -3.48 -23.67
CA ALA A 272 5.54 -4.15 -22.50
C ALA A 272 6.51 -3.28 -21.70
N LYS A 273 6.92 -2.13 -22.25
CA LYS A 273 7.85 -1.19 -21.62
C LYS A 273 7.10 -0.13 -20.84
N MET A 274 7.58 0.20 -19.65
CA MET A 274 7.06 1.35 -18.91
C MET A 274 7.29 2.64 -19.70
N GLN A 275 6.31 3.53 -19.70
CA GLN A 275 6.33 4.74 -20.53
C GLN A 275 6.03 5.99 -19.71
N LEU A 276 6.84 7.03 -19.90
CA LEU A 276 6.52 8.38 -19.47
C LEU A 276 6.25 9.23 -20.71
N ASN A 277 4.99 9.57 -20.94
CA ASN A 277 4.58 10.44 -22.03
C ASN A 277 4.57 11.89 -21.53
N ILE A 278 5.35 12.78 -22.16
CA ILE A 278 5.42 14.20 -21.81
C ILE A 278 4.95 15.03 -23.00
N TYR A 279 3.85 15.75 -22.82
CA TYR A 279 3.31 16.69 -23.77
C TYR A 279 3.64 18.10 -23.29
N TYR A 280 4.35 18.86 -24.10
CA TYR A 280 4.90 20.13 -23.68
C TYR A 280 4.93 21.16 -24.80
N THR A 281 4.97 22.42 -24.41
CA THR A 281 5.18 23.56 -25.31
C THR A 281 6.55 24.15 -25.02
N GLN A 282 7.35 24.36 -26.07
CA GLN A 282 8.57 25.16 -25.97
C GLN A 282 8.20 26.64 -26.07
N VAL A 283 8.60 27.41 -25.07
CA VAL A 283 8.26 28.83 -24.93
C VAL A 283 9.48 29.65 -25.35
N GLY A 284 9.65 29.88 -26.64
CA GLY A 284 10.81 30.62 -27.17
C GLY A 284 12.14 29.86 -27.08
N ASP A 285 13.21 30.58 -27.44
CA ASP A 285 14.61 30.16 -27.36
C ASP A 285 15.33 30.91 -26.23
#